data_AF-A0A087UDT0-F1
#
_entry.id   AF-A0A087UDT0-F1
#
_cell.length_a   1.000
_cell.length_b   1.000
_cell.length_c   1.000
_cell.angle_alpha   90.00
_cell.angle_beta   90.00
_cell.angle_gamma   90.00
#
_symmetry.space_group_name_H-M   'P 1'
#
loop_
_entity.id
_entity.type
_entity.pdbx_description
1 polymer ?
#
loop_
_entity_poly.entity_id
_entity_poly.type
_entity_poly.pdbx_seq_one_letter_code
_entity_poly.pdbx_strand_id
1 'polypeptide(L)'
;MRPYPGRDLDTEKCVSNYRLSRARRCVENAFGIMAARFRILRKPIIAGLTTSQNIVKASVCLHNYLRSKEEQMPAKERRYCPPGFADTDDGSGSILTGRWRDENIHNLSKVSRSASNMYSKNAAAVRISYTSYFTREGAVPWQDAIVSRK
;
A
#
# COMPACT_ATOMS: atom_id res chain seq x y z
N MET A 1 4.24 10.51 0.15
CA MET A 1 5.60 10.93 0.55
C MET A 1 6.65 10.04 -0.11
N ARG A 2 7.74 10.64 -0.62
CA ARG A 2 8.86 9.90 -1.24
C ARG A 2 9.82 9.39 -0.15
N PRO A 3 10.35 8.15 -0.25
CA PRO A 3 11.37 7.68 0.69
C PRO A 3 12.68 8.44 0.49
N TYR A 4 13.56 8.43 1.49
CA TYR A 4 14.95 8.87 1.34
C TYR A 4 15.64 8.03 0.26
N PRO A 5 16.29 8.66 -0.73
CA PRO A 5 17.04 7.95 -1.76
C PRO A 5 18.44 7.56 -1.25
N GLY A 6 19.02 6.49 -1.81
CA GLY A 6 20.36 6.00 -1.43
C GLY A 6 20.32 4.60 -0.82
N ARG A 7 21.49 3.97 -0.71
CA ARG A 7 21.66 2.65 -0.07
C ARG A 7 22.22 2.79 1.35
N ASP A 8 23.19 3.68 1.54
CA ASP A 8 23.83 3.95 2.84
C ASP A 8 23.09 5.06 3.57
N LEU A 9 21.92 4.72 4.11
CA LEU A 9 21.07 5.63 4.87
C LEU A 9 21.32 5.47 6.37
N ASP A 10 21.36 6.60 7.08
CA ASP A 10 21.37 6.62 8.54
C ASP A 10 20.17 5.84 9.10
N THR A 11 20.33 5.26 10.29
CA THR A 11 19.32 4.42 10.96
C THR A 11 17.94 5.09 10.98
N GLU A 12 17.88 6.39 11.31
CA GLU A 12 16.62 7.15 11.32
C GLU A 12 15.92 7.19 9.96
N LYS A 13 16.68 7.38 8.88
CA LYS A 13 16.16 7.41 7.51
C LYS A 13 15.71 6.02 7.07
N CYS A 14 16.40 4.97 7.50
CA CYS A 14 16.00 3.58 7.29
C CYS A 14 14.67 3.25 8.01
N VAL A 15 14.54 3.61 9.29
CA VAL A 15 13.30 3.48 10.07
C VAL A 15 12.16 4.23 9.37
N SER A 16 12.39 5.48 8.98
CA SER A 16 11.39 6.30 8.28
C SER A 16 10.95 5.69 6.95
N ASN A 17 11.90 5.22 6.12
CA ASN A 17 11.60 4.52 4.88
C ASN A 17 10.79 3.24 5.09
N TYR A 18 11.14 2.47 6.13
CA TYR A 18 10.44 1.25 6.48
C TYR A 18 9.01 1.52 6.96
N ARG A 19 8.82 2.47 7.89
CA ARG A 19 7.50 2.92 8.38
C ARG A 19 6.62 3.43 7.24
N LEU A 20 7.21 4.21 6.32
CA LEU A 20 6.53 4.70 5.14
C LEU A 20 6.13 3.55 4.19
N SER A 21 7.00 2.56 3.99
CA SER A 21 6.66 1.36 3.22
C SER A 21 5.48 0.61 3.85
N ARG A 22 5.50 0.45 5.18
CA ARG A 22 4.39 -0.17 5.92
C ARG A 22 3.08 0.58 5.75
N ALA A 23 3.09 1.91 5.82
CA ALA A 23 1.90 2.72 5.63
C ALA A 23 1.32 2.59 4.19
N ARG A 24 2.17 2.47 3.17
CA ARG A 24 1.72 2.26 1.77
C ARG A 24 1.01 0.93 1.57
N ARG A 25 1.26 -0.08 2.41
CA ARG A 25 0.59 -1.40 2.29
C ARG A 25 -0.92 -1.29 2.33
N CYS A 26 -1.49 -0.32 3.06
CA CYS A 26 -2.93 -0.14 3.10
C CYS A 26 -3.49 0.14 1.70
N VAL A 27 -2.86 1.04 0.95
CA VAL A 27 -3.28 1.35 -0.43
C VAL A 27 -2.91 0.23 -1.40
N GLU A 28 -1.75 -0.41 -1.23
CA GLU A 28 -1.34 -1.55 -2.07
C GLU A 28 -2.29 -2.74 -1.92
N ASN A 29 -2.69 -3.10 -0.70
CA ASN A 29 -3.70 -4.12 -0.44
C ASN A 29 -5.04 -3.75 -1.08
N ALA A 30 -5.52 -2.52 -0.90
CA ALA A 30 -6.80 -2.09 -1.44
C ALA A 30 -6.83 -2.20 -2.98
N PHE A 31 -5.83 -1.62 -3.67
CA PHE A 31 -5.74 -1.69 -5.13
C PHE A 31 -5.45 -3.12 -5.63
N GLY A 32 -4.61 -3.87 -4.92
CA GLY A 32 -4.31 -5.26 -5.23
C GLY A 32 -5.56 -6.16 -5.19
N ILE A 33 -6.34 -6.05 -4.12
CA ILE A 33 -7.62 -6.77 -3.97
C ILE A 33 -8.63 -6.33 -5.03
N MET A 34 -8.75 -5.02 -5.29
CA MET A 34 -9.64 -4.53 -6.35
C MET A 34 -9.24 -5.06 -7.73
N ALA A 35 -7.96 -5.07 -8.09
CA ALA A 35 -7.50 -5.64 -9.35
C ALA A 35 -7.68 -7.17 -9.43
N ALA A 36 -7.47 -7.86 -8.30
CA ALA A 36 -7.75 -9.29 -8.17
C ALA A 36 -9.24 -9.61 -8.34
N ARG A 37 -10.15 -8.77 -7.88
CA ARG A 37 -11.61 -9.07 -7.92
C ARG A 37 -12.33 -8.48 -9.11
N PHE A 38 -11.92 -7.30 -9.57
CA PHE A 38 -12.60 -6.56 -10.63
C PHE A 38 -11.80 -6.64 -11.92
N ARG A 39 -12.23 -7.54 -12.81
CA ARG A 39 -11.57 -7.78 -14.11
C ARG A 39 -11.38 -6.52 -14.95
N ILE A 40 -12.28 -5.53 -14.81
CA ILE A 40 -12.19 -4.24 -15.51
C ILE A 40 -10.90 -3.47 -15.17
N LEU A 41 -10.32 -3.69 -13.99
CA LEU A 41 -9.08 -3.04 -13.54
C LEU A 41 -7.81 -3.81 -13.94
N ARG A 42 -7.93 -5.00 -14.53
CA ARG A 42 -6.77 -5.83 -14.92
C ARG A 42 -6.15 -5.36 -16.24
N LYS A 43 -6.86 -4.57 -17.04
CA LYS A 43 -6.41 -4.06 -18.35
C LYS A 43 -6.69 -2.56 -18.44
N PRO A 44 -6.05 -1.83 -19.38
CA PRO A 44 -6.45 -0.47 -19.68
C PRO A 44 -7.95 -0.37 -19.95
N ILE A 45 -8.61 0.60 -19.33
CA ILE A 45 -10.05 0.80 -19.48
C ILE A 45 -10.29 1.45 -20.84
N ILE A 46 -11.00 0.74 -21.73
CA ILE A 46 -11.37 1.22 -23.07
C ILE A 46 -12.68 2.00 -22.95
N ALA A 47 -12.61 3.22 -22.43
CA ALA A 47 -13.75 4.13 -22.31
C ALA A 47 -13.29 5.60 -22.28
N GLY A 48 -14.19 6.53 -22.58
CA GLY A 48 -13.92 7.97 -22.42
C GLY A 48 -13.56 8.35 -20.98
N LEU A 49 -12.86 9.48 -20.80
CA LEU A 49 -12.31 9.90 -19.50
C LEU A 49 -13.38 9.94 -18.40
N THR A 50 -14.53 10.57 -18.66
CA THR A 50 -15.64 10.67 -17.71
C THR A 50 -16.14 9.29 -17.27
N THR A 51 -16.33 8.38 -18.22
CA THR A 51 -16.77 7.01 -17.94
C THR A 51 -15.72 6.25 -17.14
N SER A 52 -14.44 6.37 -17.52
CA SER A 52 -13.32 5.76 -16.79
C SER A 52 -13.24 6.26 -15.34
N GLN A 53 -13.43 7.56 -15.09
CA GLN A 53 -13.51 8.11 -13.74
C GLN A 53 -14.69 7.54 -12.94
N ASN A 54 -15.86 7.38 -13.58
CA ASN A 54 -17.03 6.79 -12.94
C ASN A 54 -16.83 5.31 -12.62
N ILE A 55 -16.17 4.54 -13.50
CA ILE A 55 -15.79 3.14 -13.25
C ILE A 55 -14.89 3.03 -12.02
N VAL A 56 -13.88 3.89 -11.91
CA VAL A 56 -12.97 3.90 -10.75
C VAL A 56 -13.73 4.24 -9.47
N LYS A 57 -14.56 5.29 -9.48
CA LYS A 57 -15.39 5.67 -8.31
C LYS A 57 -16.33 4.53 -7.88
N ALA A 58 -17.04 3.94 -8.83
CA ALA A 58 -17.92 2.80 -8.56
C ALA A 58 -17.16 1.59 -8.00
N SER A 59 -15.97 1.31 -8.51
CA SER A 59 -15.11 0.23 -8.01
C SER A 59 -14.70 0.44 -6.55
N VAL A 60 -14.34 1.67 -6.18
CA VAL A 60 -14.00 2.02 -4.79
C VAL A 60 -15.23 1.89 -3.87
N CYS A 61 -16.38 2.42 -4.29
CA CYS A 61 -17.62 2.28 -3.52
C CYS A 61 -18.00 0.81 -3.30
N LEU A 62 -17.92 -0.01 -4.35
CA LEU A 62 -18.21 -1.43 -4.29
C LEU A 62 -17.21 -2.19 -3.41
N HIS A 63 -15.91 -1.88 -3.51
CA HIS A 63 -14.89 -2.46 -2.63
C HIS A 63 -15.21 -2.19 -1.16
N ASN A 64 -15.47 -0.93 -0.80
CA ASN A 64 -15.80 -0.54 0.57
C ASN A 64 -17.08 -1.20 1.08
N TYR A 65 -18.11 -1.28 0.23
CA TYR A 65 -19.34 -1.97 0.56
C TYR A 65 -19.10 -3.46 0.84
N LEU A 66 -18.40 -4.17 -0.04
CA LEU A 66 -18.12 -5.61 0.13
C LEU A 66 -17.27 -5.86 1.38
N ARG A 67 -16.27 -5.01 1.64
CA ARG A 67 -15.44 -5.09 2.85
C ARG A 67 -16.26 -4.92 4.12
N SER A 68 -17.13 -3.90 4.19
CA SER A 68 -17.96 -3.66 5.37
C SER A 68 -18.97 -4.79 5.62
N LYS A 69 -19.48 -5.43 4.56
CA LYS A 69 -20.33 -6.62 4.70
C LYS A 69 -19.57 -7.84 5.21
N GLU A 70 -18.35 -8.08 4.73
CA GLU A 70 -17.53 -9.19 5.20
C GLU A 70 -17.06 -9.05 6.64
N GLU A 71 -16.84 -7.82 7.12
CA GLU A 71 -16.47 -7.57 8.52
C GLU A 71 -17.53 -8.08 9.50
N GLN A 72 -18.80 -8.07 9.08
CA GLN A 72 -19.94 -8.59 9.85
C GLN A 72 -20.09 -10.12 9.75
N MET A 73 -19.28 -10.79 8.91
CA MET A 73 -19.35 -12.23 8.68
C MET A 73 -18.21 -12.98 9.40
N PRO A 74 -18.44 -14.24 9.81
CA PRO A 74 -17.38 -15.13 10.26
C PRO A 74 -16.28 -15.27 9.20
N ALA A 75 -15.02 -15.39 9.64
CA ALA A 75 -13.86 -15.43 8.77
C ALA A 75 -13.94 -16.52 7.67
N LYS A 76 -14.54 -17.67 8.00
CA LYS A 76 -14.74 -18.81 7.09
C LYS A 76 -15.75 -18.54 5.95
N GLU A 77 -16.63 -17.56 6.10
CA GLU A 77 -17.70 -17.24 5.13
C GLU A 77 -17.33 -16.08 4.20
N ARG A 78 -16.23 -15.38 4.48
CA ARG A 78 -15.71 -14.28 3.66
C ARG A 78 -15.25 -14.81 2.30
N ARG A 79 -15.77 -14.25 1.22
CA ARG A 79 -15.48 -14.65 -0.18
C ARG A 79 -14.72 -13.58 -0.97
N TYR A 80 -15.00 -12.30 -0.73
CA TYR A 80 -14.36 -11.16 -1.36
C TYR A 80 -12.91 -10.96 -0.87
N CYS A 81 -12.68 -11.03 0.43
CA CYS A 81 -11.34 -10.94 1.02
C CYS A 81 -11.22 -11.92 2.21
N PRO A 82 -11.12 -13.24 1.91
CA PRO A 82 -10.95 -14.26 2.93
C PRO A 82 -9.65 -14.07 3.73
N PRO A 83 -9.50 -14.74 4.89
CA PRO A 83 -8.24 -14.79 5.62
C PRO A 83 -7.05 -15.15 4.73
N GLY A 84 -5.95 -14.43 4.93
CA GLY A 84 -4.72 -14.56 4.13
C GLY A 84 -4.81 -14.00 2.70
N PHE A 85 -5.94 -13.39 2.30
CA PHE A 85 -6.02 -12.75 0.98
C PHE A 85 -5.33 -11.39 0.95
N ALA A 86 -5.51 -10.56 1.99
CA ALA A 86 -4.78 -9.31 2.21
C ALA A 86 -3.48 -9.55 2.98
N ASP A 87 -2.51 -8.63 2.89
CA ASP A 87 -1.34 -8.68 3.77
C ASP A 87 -1.77 -8.58 5.23
N THR A 88 -1.12 -9.36 6.09
CA THR A 88 -1.31 -9.30 7.54
C THR A 88 0.01 -9.00 8.24
N ASP A 89 -0.08 -8.45 9.44
CA ASP A 89 1.06 -8.27 10.34
C ASP A 89 1.07 -9.45 11.30
N ASP A 90 2.23 -10.06 11.51
CA ASP A 90 2.39 -11.15 12.47
C ASP A 90 2.64 -10.65 13.90
N GLY A 91 2.62 -9.34 14.13
CA GLY A 91 2.86 -8.69 15.42
C GLY A 91 4.35 -8.55 15.77
N SER A 92 5.25 -9.24 15.06
CA SER A 92 6.71 -9.10 15.18
C SER A 92 7.26 -7.93 14.35
N GLY A 93 6.37 -7.28 13.61
CA GLY A 93 6.72 -6.29 12.59
C GLY A 93 7.03 -6.94 11.23
N SER A 94 7.04 -8.26 11.11
CA SER A 94 7.17 -8.93 9.82
C SER A 94 5.81 -9.01 9.12
N ILE A 95 5.85 -9.16 7.79
CA ILE A 95 4.67 -9.05 6.94
C ILE A 95 4.40 -10.41 6.32
N LEU A 96 3.21 -10.94 6.57
CA LEU A 96 2.69 -12.07 5.82
C LEU A 96 2.03 -11.52 4.55
N THR A 97 2.59 -11.88 3.40
CA THR A 97 2.10 -11.42 2.08
C THR A 97 0.77 -12.08 1.74
N GLY A 98 -0.20 -11.26 1.34
CA GLY A 98 -1.52 -11.70 0.94
C GLY A 98 -1.55 -12.36 -0.44
N ARG A 99 -2.43 -13.37 -0.58
CA ARG A 99 -2.67 -14.16 -1.80
C ARG A 99 -3.26 -13.36 -2.97
N TRP A 100 -3.67 -12.11 -2.77
CA TRP A 100 -4.15 -11.27 -3.88
C TRP A 100 -3.09 -11.11 -5.00
N ARG A 101 -1.81 -11.31 -4.68
CA ARG A 101 -0.71 -11.27 -5.66
C ARG A 101 -0.61 -12.51 -6.55
N ASP A 102 -1.21 -13.62 -6.13
CA ASP A 102 -1.22 -14.87 -6.90
C ASP A 102 -2.23 -14.81 -8.06
N GLU A 103 -3.13 -13.83 -8.02
CA GLU A 103 -4.06 -13.53 -9.11
C GLU A 103 -3.31 -12.91 -10.29
N ASN A 104 -3.66 -13.32 -11.51
CA ASN A 104 -3.00 -12.85 -12.73
C ASN A 104 -3.30 -11.37 -13.04
N ILE A 105 -2.58 -10.46 -12.37
CA ILE A 105 -2.69 -8.99 -12.46
C ILE A 105 -1.62 -8.39 -13.41
N HIS A 106 -0.79 -9.22 -14.06
CA HIS A 106 0.38 -8.78 -14.85
C HIS A 106 0.06 -8.12 -16.21
N ASN A 107 -1.20 -7.80 -16.48
CA ASN A 107 -1.64 -7.28 -17.77
C ASN A 107 -1.55 -5.75 -17.89
N LEU A 108 -1.06 -5.06 -16.85
CA LEU A 108 -0.79 -3.62 -16.87
C LEU A 108 0.72 -3.35 -17.04
N SER A 109 1.06 -2.45 -17.96
CA SER A 109 2.43 -1.97 -18.11
C SER A 109 2.81 -1.02 -16.98
N LYS A 110 4.09 -1.03 -16.58
CA LYS A 110 4.61 -0.03 -15.64
C LYS A 110 4.50 1.35 -16.29
N VAL A 111 3.80 2.27 -15.62
CA VAL A 111 3.76 3.67 -16.02
C VAL A 111 5.17 4.24 -15.95
N SER A 112 5.63 4.82 -17.05
CA SER A 112 6.94 5.48 -17.13
C SER A 112 6.93 6.77 -16.29
N ARG A 113 8.10 7.32 -15.97
CA ARG A 113 8.21 8.50 -15.11
C ARG A 113 7.49 9.70 -15.76
N SER A 114 6.32 10.07 -15.25
CA SER A 114 5.54 11.21 -15.77
C SER A 114 5.83 12.55 -15.08
N ALA A 115 6.76 12.60 -14.12
CA ALA A 115 7.03 13.81 -13.33
C ALA A 115 8.52 13.99 -12.99
N SER A 116 8.89 15.23 -12.66
CA SER A 116 10.22 15.60 -12.18
C SER A 116 10.59 14.85 -10.90
N ASN A 117 11.87 14.48 -10.80
CA ASN A 117 12.42 13.86 -9.60
C ASN A 117 12.59 14.87 -8.43
N MET A 118 12.36 16.16 -8.66
CA MET A 118 12.54 17.22 -7.67
C MET A 118 11.28 17.39 -6.81
N TYR A 119 11.41 17.20 -5.50
CA TYR A 119 10.33 17.45 -4.54
C TYR A 119 10.38 18.90 -4.02
N SER A 120 9.24 19.47 -3.65
CA SER A 120 9.17 20.82 -3.08
C SER A 120 9.85 20.88 -1.71
N LYS A 121 10.34 22.07 -1.31
CA LYS A 121 10.90 22.28 0.04
C LYS A 121 9.92 21.86 1.14
N ASN A 122 8.62 22.13 0.95
CA ASN A 122 7.58 21.69 1.88
C ASN A 122 7.50 20.15 2.00
N ALA A 123 7.54 19.42 0.88
CA ALA A 123 7.57 17.95 0.91
C ALA A 123 8.81 17.39 1.61
N ALA A 124 9.93 18.12 1.57
CA ALA A 124 11.13 17.80 2.34
C ALA A 124 10.90 17.97 3.85
N ALA A 125 10.34 19.11 4.25
CA ALA A 125 10.05 19.44 5.64
C ALA A 125 9.07 18.44 6.26
N VAL A 126 8.01 18.08 5.54
CA VAL A 126 7.06 17.03 5.97
C VAL A 126 7.77 15.69 6.20
N ARG A 127 8.69 15.30 5.30
CA ARG A 127 9.46 14.05 5.47
C ARG A 127 10.36 14.08 6.70
N ILE A 128 11.02 15.20 6.96
CA ILE A 128 11.86 15.38 8.15
C ILE A 128 11.01 15.32 9.42
N SER A 129 9.87 16.00 9.44
CA SER A 129 8.93 15.98 10.57
C SER A 129 8.45 14.56 10.89
N TYR A 130 7.99 13.81 9.89
CA TYR A 130 7.60 12.42 10.09
C TYR A 130 8.75 11.53 10.54
N THR A 131 9.96 11.76 10.02
CA THR A 131 11.16 11.00 10.43
C THR A 131 11.45 11.23 11.90
N SER A 132 11.45 12.48 12.35
CA SER A 132 11.61 12.82 13.76
C SER A 132 10.53 12.21 14.65
N TYR A 133 9.28 12.15 14.17
CA TYR A 133 8.21 11.50 14.91
C TYR A 133 8.45 9.98 15.01
N PHE A 134 8.77 9.30 13.90
CA PHE A 134 8.98 7.85 13.88
C PHE A 134 10.18 7.38 14.70
N THR A 135 11.20 8.23 14.89
CA THR A 135 12.39 7.89 15.69
C THR A 135 12.29 8.30 17.14
N ARG A 136 11.27 9.08 17.52
CA ARG A 136 11.08 9.57 18.88
C ARG A 136 9.73 9.11 19.42
N GLU A 137 8.76 10.01 19.54
CA GLU A 137 7.45 9.76 20.13
C GLU A 137 6.71 8.57 19.48
N GLY A 138 6.83 8.41 18.17
CA GLY A 138 6.21 7.33 17.40
C GLY A 138 7.06 6.08 17.27
N ALA A 139 8.17 5.96 17.99
CA ALA A 139 9.05 4.80 17.95
C ALA A 139 8.33 3.54 18.45
N VAL A 140 8.62 2.41 17.80
CA VAL A 140 8.01 1.12 18.15
C VAL A 140 9.09 0.07 18.41
N PRO A 141 8.88 -0.87 19.35
CA PRO A 141 9.94 -1.76 19.85
C PRO A 141 10.63 -2.61 18.78
N TRP A 142 9.93 -2.96 17.71
CA TRP A 142 10.45 -3.84 16.66
C TRP A 142 11.22 -3.11 15.53
N GLN A 143 11.20 -1.77 15.47
CA GLN A 143 11.67 -1.06 14.26
C GLN A 143 13.19 -1.14 14.05
N ASP A 144 13.97 -1.08 15.12
CA ASP A 144 15.43 -1.08 15.03
C ASP A 144 15.94 -2.48 14.66
N ALA A 145 15.33 -3.52 15.22
CA ALA A 145 15.63 -4.92 14.90
C ALA A 145 15.34 -5.27 13.43
N ILE A 146 14.39 -4.59 12.79
CA ILE A 146 14.07 -4.84 11.37
C ILE A 146 15.03 -4.10 10.45
N VAL A 147 15.45 -2.89 10.85
CA VAL A 147 16.40 -2.09 10.07
C VAL A 147 17.81 -2.70 10.12
N SER A 148 18.22 -3.27 11.25
CA SER A 148 19.53 -3.91 11.41
C SER A 148 19.68 -5.27 10.73
N ARG A 149 18.58 -5.87 10.23
CA ARG A 149 18.59 -7.14 9.47
C ARG A 149 18.91 -6.98 7.99
N LYS A 150 19.04 -5.75 7.49
CA LYS A 150 19.36 -5.43 6.09
C LYS A 150 20.84 -5.09 5.93
#